data_AF-A0AAD4HT42-F1
#
_entry.id   AF-A0AAD4HT42-F1
#
_cell.length_a   1.000
_cell.length_b   1.000
_cell.length_c   1.000
_cell.angle_alpha   90.00
_cell.angle_beta   90.00
_cell.angle_gamma   90.00
#
_symmetry.space_group_name_H-M   'P 1'
#
loop_
_entity.id
_entity.type
_entity.pdbx_description
1 polymer ?
#
loop_
_entity_poly.entity_id
_entity_poly.type
_entity_poly.pdbx_seq_one_letter_code
_entity_poly.pdbx_strand_id
1 'polypeptide(L)' 'CLWQIEVTQAVLQHDHDNISISMTSSGKMLTFGMPLLFHPQEIQIVVTPLNIFSTQNVAALDKLCIKGLALHAENSL' A
#
# COMPACT_ATOMS: atom_id res chain seq x y z
N CYS A 1 -9.41 -6.23 -12.69
CA CYS A 1 -10.53 -6.19 -11.74
C CYS A 1 -11.01 -4.74 -11.65
N LEU A 2 -12.28 -4.43 -11.92
CA LEU A 2 -12.76 -3.05 -12.00
C LEU A 2 -12.60 -2.29 -10.67
N TRP A 3 -13.05 -2.90 -9.56
CA TRP A 3 -13.01 -2.25 -8.25
C TRP A 3 -11.60 -1.83 -7.80
N GLN A 4 -10.57 -2.63 -8.13
CA GLN A 4 -9.19 -2.30 -7.76
C GLN A 4 -8.70 -1.04 -8.48
N ILE A 5 -9.11 -0.89 -9.75
CA ILE A 5 -8.77 0.27 -10.57
C ILE A 5 -9.50 1.49 -10.02
N GLU A 6 -10.78 1.38 -9.70
CA GLU A 6 -11.59 2.47 -9.15
C GLU A 6 -11.02 2.97 -7.82
N VAL A 7 -10.69 2.08 -6.89
CA VAL A 7 -10.06 2.46 -5.62
C VAL A 7 -8.70 3.11 -5.84
N THR A 8 -7.90 2.56 -6.76
CA THR A 8 -6.58 3.14 -7.09
C THR A 8 -6.72 4.55 -7.66
N GLN A 9 -7.67 4.77 -8.56
CA GLN A 9 -7.95 6.09 -9.13
C GLN A 9 -8.40 7.07 -8.07
N ALA A 10 -9.30 6.65 -7.17
CA ALA A 10 -9.77 7.51 -6.08
C ALA A 10 -8.64 7.89 -5.11
N VAL A 11 -7.69 6.99 -4.85
CA VAL A 11 -6.49 7.29 -4.06
C VAL A 11 -5.58 8.30 -4.78
N LEU A 12 -5.40 8.15 -6.10
CA LEU A 12 -4.56 9.04 -6.91
C LEU A 12 -5.14 10.44 -7.13
N GLN A 13 -6.45 10.64 -6.89
CA GLN A 13 -7.09 11.96 -7.01
C GLN A 13 -6.77 12.89 -5.84
N HIS A 14 -6.41 12.34 -4.67
CA HIS A 14 -6.06 13.10 -3.46
C HIS A 14 -7.11 14.15 -3.02
N ASP A 15 -8.39 13.97 -3.39
CA ASP A 15 -9.48 14.91 -3.15
C ASP A 15 -10.41 14.48 -2.00
N HIS A 16 -10.46 13.17 -1.70
CA HIS A 16 -11.39 12.58 -0.74
C HIS A 16 -10.77 11.44 0.08
N ASP A 17 -11.31 11.24 1.28
CA ASP A 17 -11.06 10.05 2.09
C ASP A 17 -11.81 8.84 1.52
N ASN A 18 -11.10 7.73 1.35
CA ASN A 18 -11.61 6.55 0.67
C ASN A 18 -11.81 5.36 1.63
N ILE A 19 -13.02 4.80 1.69
CA ILE A 19 -13.33 3.57 2.44
C ILE A 19 -13.59 2.44 1.46
N SER A 20 -12.71 1.44 1.43
CA SER A 20 -12.85 0.25 0.60
C SER A 20 -13.02 -1.01 1.45
N ILE A 21 -14.14 -1.70 1.27
CA ILE A 21 -14.47 -2.94 1.97
C ILE A 21 -14.33 -4.11 1.02
N SER A 22 -13.47 -5.08 1.35
CA SER A 22 -13.31 -6.29 0.56
C SER A 22 -12.83 -7.45 1.44
N MET A 23 -13.07 -8.68 0.97
CA MET A 23 -12.67 -9.87 1.70
C MET A 23 -11.14 -9.99 1.77
N THR A 24 -10.62 -10.73 2.75
CA THR A 24 -9.23 -11.21 2.68
C THR A 24 -9.03 -12.03 1.39
N SER A 25 -7.80 -12.03 0.85
CA SER A 25 -7.42 -12.60 -0.45
C SER A 25 -8.07 -12.00 -1.70
N SER A 26 -8.88 -10.93 -1.59
CA SER A 26 -9.46 -10.21 -2.73
C SER A 26 -8.45 -9.46 -3.61
N GLY A 27 -7.20 -9.35 -3.17
CA GLY A 27 -6.18 -8.52 -3.79
C GLY A 27 -6.19 -7.05 -3.35
N LYS A 28 -6.82 -6.71 -2.21
CA LYS A 28 -6.83 -5.34 -1.67
C LYS A 28 -5.47 -4.69 -1.41
N MET A 29 -4.43 -5.50 -1.24
CA MET A 29 -3.08 -4.95 -1.09
C MET A 29 -2.67 -4.11 -2.31
N LEU A 30 -3.10 -4.53 -3.50
CA LEU A 30 -2.77 -3.83 -4.73
C LEU A 30 -3.39 -2.43 -4.78
N THR A 31 -4.51 -2.16 -4.12
CA THR A 31 -5.19 -0.86 -4.25
C THR A 31 -4.44 0.28 -3.55
N PHE A 32 -3.63 -0.01 -2.53
CA PHE A 32 -2.70 0.97 -2.00
C PHE A 32 -1.31 0.84 -2.63
N GLY A 33 -0.86 -0.35 -3.06
CA GLY A 33 0.44 -0.49 -3.72
C GLY A 33 0.53 0.13 -5.13
N MET A 34 -0.53 0.03 -5.95
CA MET A 34 -0.55 0.55 -7.33
C MET A 34 -0.29 2.06 -7.44
N PRO A 35 -0.85 2.93 -6.57
CA PRO A 35 -0.54 4.36 -6.57
C PRO A 35 0.94 4.72 -6.63
N LEU A 36 1.81 3.95 -5.96
CA LEU A 36 3.27 4.17 -5.94
C LEU A 36 3.92 4.10 -7.34
N LEU A 37 3.28 3.43 -8.31
CA LEU A 37 3.76 3.32 -9.68
C LEU A 37 3.55 4.60 -10.50
N PHE A 38 2.60 5.46 -10.10
CA PHE A 38 2.21 6.65 -10.84
C PHE A 38 2.81 7.93 -10.25
N HIS A 39 3.17 7.92 -8.96
CA HIS A 39 3.84 9.04 -8.29
C HIS A 39 5.16 8.59 -7.63
N PRO A 40 6.26 8.42 -8.41
CA PRO A 40 7.52 7.86 -7.92
C PRO A 40 8.25 8.76 -6.90
N GLN A 41 7.81 10.01 -6.73
CA GLN A 41 8.36 10.97 -5.78
C GLN A 41 7.57 11.06 -4.49
N GLU A 42 6.40 10.42 -4.42
CA GLU A 42 5.54 10.44 -3.24
C GLU A 42 5.88 9.33 -2.26
N ILE A 43 5.58 9.58 -0.98
CA ILE A 43 5.74 8.62 0.11
C ILE A 43 4.36 8.15 0.52
N GLN A 44 4.14 6.84 0.49
CA GLN A 44 2.93 6.23 1.02
C GLN A 44 3.18 5.62 2.40
N ILE A 45 2.36 6.01 3.37
CA ILE A 45 2.39 5.47 4.72
C ILE A 45 1.26 4.45 4.85
N VAL A 46 1.61 3.20 5.15
CA VAL A 46 0.65 2.12 5.35
C VAL A 46 0.69 1.69 6.82
N VAL A 47 -0.38 1.97 7.56
CA VAL A 47 -0.51 1.57 8.97
C VAL A 47 -1.18 0.21 9.02
N THR A 48 -0.52 -0.76 9.65
CA THR A 48 -1.04 -2.14 9.73
C THR A 48 -0.82 -2.70 11.13
N PRO A 49 -1.77 -3.48 11.69
CA PRO A 49 -1.65 -4.00 13.05
C PRO A 49 -0.69 -5.19 13.19
N LEU A 50 -0.13 -5.71 12.08
CA LEU A 50 0.72 -6.90 12.07
C LEU A 50 2.08 -6.61 11.45
N ASN A 51 3.15 -6.68 12.26
CA ASN A 51 4.52 -6.44 11.81
C ASN A 51 4.90 -7.31 10.60
N ILE A 52 4.56 -8.61 10.64
CA ILE A 52 4.82 -9.56 9.55
C ILE A 52 4.24 -9.08 8.22
N PHE A 53 3.05 -8.47 8.24
CA PHE A 53 2.39 -7.99 7.04
C PHE A 53 3.14 -6.81 6.40
N SER A 54 3.66 -5.89 7.21
CA SER A 54 4.49 -4.80 6.70
C SER A 54 5.84 -5.29 6.12
N THR A 55 6.49 -6.27 6.76
CA THR A 55 7.72 -6.89 6.25
C THR A 55 7.49 -7.59 4.92
N GLN A 56 6.37 -8.30 4.78
CA GLN A 56 5.99 -8.95 3.51
C GLN A 56 5.73 -7.95 2.39
N ASN A 57 5.11 -6.80 2.70
CA ASN A 57 4.93 -5.71 1.73
C ASN A 57 6.29 -5.17 1.24
N VAL A 58 7.22 -4.87 2.16
CA VAL A 58 8.54 -4.36 1.79
C VAL A 58 9.27 -5.36 0.88
N ALA A 59 9.23 -6.65 1.19
CA ALA A 59 9.81 -7.69 0.34
C ALA A 59 9.14 -7.81 -1.04
N ALA A 60 7.85 -7.47 -1.15
CA ALA A 60 7.15 -7.42 -2.44
C ALA A 60 7.54 -6.17 -3.25
N LEU A 61 7.70 -5.03 -2.60
CA LEU A 61 8.14 -3.77 -3.23
C LEU A 61 9.58 -3.85 -3.72
N ASP A 62 10.47 -4.51 -2.97
CA ASP A 62 11.87 -4.71 -3.36
C ASP A 62 12.01 -5.45 -4.70
N LYS A 63 11.14 -6.46 -4.94
CA LYS A 63 11.06 -7.18 -6.23
C LYS A 63 10.66 -6.29 -7.41
N LEU A 64 10.04 -5.14 -7.13
CA LEU A 64 9.63 -4.14 -8.11
C LEU A 64 10.61 -2.96 -8.17
N CYS A 65 11.76 -3.04 -7.50
CA CYS A 65 12.73 -1.96 -7.33
C CYS A 65 12.13 -0.71 -6.66
N ILE A 66 11.09 -0.87 -5.84
CA ILE A 66 10.46 0.21 -5.06
C ILE A 66 11.01 0.15 -3.64
N LYS A 67 11.52 1.27 -3.15
CA LYS A 67 12.05 1.37 -1.77
C LYS A 67 10.90 1.31 -0.77
N GLY A 68 11.00 0.42 0.21
CA GLY A 68 10.05 0.31 1.32
C GLY A 68 10.78 0.22 2.67
N LEU A 69 10.12 0.68 3.72
CA LEU A 69 10.60 0.59 5.11
C LEU A 69 9.47 0.08 6.00
N ALA A 70 9.74 -0.96 6.78
CA ALA A 70 8.83 -1.47 7.80
C ALA A 70 9.28 -0.93 9.17
N LEU A 71 8.45 -0.09 9.78
CA LEU A 71 8.68 0.48 11.09
C LEU A 71 7.92 -0.32 12.16
N HIS A 72 8.65 -0.80 13.16
CA HIS A 72 8.17 -1.58 14.31
C HIS A 72 8.76 -0.99 15.59
N ALA A 73 8.23 -1.37 16.75
CA ALA A 73 8.77 -0.90 18.04
C ALA A 73 10.22 -1.38 18.27
N GLU A 74 10.58 -2.54 17.71
CA GLU A 74 11.90 -3.16 17.84
C GLU A 74 12.97 -2.46 16.99
N ASN A 75 12.58 -1.69 15.99
CA ASN A 75 13.47 -0.96 15.09
C ASN A 75 13.19 0.55 15.04
N SER A 76 12.36 1.06 15.96
CA SER A 76 12.22 2.49 16.21
C SER A 76 13.42 2.99 17.00
N LEU A 77 14.19 3.90 16.41
CA LEU A 77 15.34 4.56 17.02
C LEU A 77 14.99 5.25 18.35
#